data_AF-A0A809SV69-F1
#
_entry.id   AF-A0A809SV69-F1
#
_cell.length_a   1.000
_cell.length_b   1.000
_cell.length_c   1.000
_cell.angle_alpha   90.00
_cell.angle_beta   90.00
_cell.angle_gamma   90.00
#
_symmetry.space_group_name_H-M   'P 1'
#
loop_
_entity.id
_entity.type
_entity.pdbx_description
1 polymer ?
#
loop_
_entity_poly.entity_id
_entity_poly.type
_entity_poly.pdbx_seq_one_letter_code
_entity_poly.pdbx_strand_id
1 'polypeptide(L)' 'MVWRRLRIAADTSLAALHFIFQIVQGWGDDHLHQFHIYGKDYGISYEGGIGFVDNPFGS' A
#
# COMPACT_ATOMS: atom_id res chain seq x y z
N MET A 1 -19.41 0.76 9.93
CA MET A 1 -18.67 1.38 8.81
C MET A 1 -18.04 2.66 9.33
N VAL A 2 -16.71 2.76 9.31
CA VAL A 2 -15.98 3.94 9.83
C VAL A 2 -15.22 4.54 8.66
N TRP A 3 -15.49 5.81 8.36
CA TRP A 3 -14.83 6.55 7.27
C TRP A 3 -13.91 7.62 7.86
N ARG A 4 -12.78 7.85 7.20
CA ARG A 4 -11.84 8.92 7.57
C ARG A 4 -11.39 9.66 6.32
N ARG A 5 -11.32 10.99 6.41
CA ARG A 5 -10.83 11.86 5.33
C ARG A 5 -9.39 12.25 5.63
N LEU A 6 -8.48 11.97 4.70
CA LEU A 6 -7.05 12.28 4.83
C LEU A 6 -6.67 13.34 3.79
N ARG A 7 -5.87 14.33 4.21
CA ARG A 7 -5.18 15.27 3.33
C ARG A 7 -3.71 14.89 3.33
N ILE A 8 -3.22 14.42 2.18
CA ILE A 8 -1.84 13.96 1.99
C ILE A 8 -1.14 14.82 0.93
N ALA A 9 0.20 14.79 0.90
CA ALA A 9 0.97 15.46 -0.14
C ALA A 9 0.80 14.75 -1.48
N ALA A 10 0.87 15.49 -2.60
CA ALA A 10 0.64 14.93 -3.93
C ALA A 10 1.70 13.89 -4.34
N ASP A 11 2.90 13.99 -3.78
CA ASP A 11 4.06 13.12 -3.98
C ASP A 11 4.19 12.03 -2.90
N THR A 12 3.16 11.82 -2.08
CA THR A 12 3.16 10.75 -1.08
C THR A 12 3.30 9.40 -1.78
N SER A 13 4.37 8.66 -1.47
CA SER A 13 4.58 7.32 -2.02
C SER A 13 3.54 6.33 -1.48
N LEU A 14 3.30 5.24 -2.21
CA LEU A 14 2.37 4.20 -1.76
C LEU A 14 2.82 3.53 -0.45
N ALA A 15 4.13 3.40 -0.24
CA ALA A 15 4.68 2.91 1.03
C ALA A 15 4.35 3.87 2.20
N ALA A 16 4.49 5.18 2.00
CA ALA A 16 4.11 6.17 3.02
C ALA A 16 2.61 6.18 3.26
N LEU A 17 1.81 6.07 2.19
CA LEU A 17 0.36 5.99 2.26
C LEU A 17 -0.10 4.76 3.07
N HIS A 18 0.54 3.61 2.87
CA HIS A 18 0.32 2.40 3.64
C HIS A 18 0.51 2.64 5.15
N PHE A 19 1.63 3.23 5.56
CA PHE A 19 1.86 3.55 6.98
C PHE A 19 0.82 4.53 7.55
N ILE A 20 0.41 5.54 6.77
CA ILE A 20 -0.65 6.46 7.20
C ILE A 20 -1.96 5.70 7.43
N PHE A 21 -2.33 4.80 6.53
CA PHE A 21 -3.53 3.98 6.71
C PHE A 21 -3.44 3.09 7.94
N GLN A 22 -2.30 2.43 8.17
CA GLN A 22 -2.07 1.59 9.35
C GLN A 22 -2.29 2.39 10.64
N ILE A 23 -1.64 3.55 10.78
CA ILE A 23 -1.78 4.43 11.96
C ILE A 23 -3.22 4.87 12.15
N VAL A 24 -3.84 5.34 11.07
CA VAL A 24 -5.19 5.89 11.11
C VAL A 24 -6.19 4.80 11.47
N GLN A 25 -6.02 3.57 10.95
CA GLN A 25 -6.88 2.44 11.29
C GLN A 25 -6.58 1.83 12.67
N GLY A 26 -5.39 2.07 13.23
CA GLY A 26 -4.91 1.39 14.43
C GLY A 26 -4.52 -0.07 14.14
N TRP A 27 -4.05 -0.34 12.94
CA TRP A 27 -3.64 -1.65 12.47
C TRP A 27 -2.12 -1.83 12.63
N GLY A 28 -1.71 -3.09 12.82
CA GLY A 28 -0.33 -3.53 12.71
C GLY A 28 -0.06 -3.99 11.29
N ASP A 29 1.17 -3.79 10.80
CA ASP A 29 1.61 -4.20 9.47
C ASP A 29 1.80 -5.72 9.32
N ASP A 30 0.89 -6.50 9.91
CA ASP A 30 0.99 -7.95 10.10
C ASP A 30 0.43 -8.74 8.91
N HIS A 31 -0.09 -8.05 7.89
CA HIS A 31 -0.74 -8.64 6.73
C HIS A 31 -0.23 -8.04 5.43
N LEU A 32 -0.27 -8.86 4.37
CA LEU A 32 0.04 -8.41 3.02
C LEU A 32 -0.92 -7.30 2.57
N HIS A 33 -0.40 -6.37 1.78
CA HIS A 33 -1.15 -5.21 1.28
C HIS A 33 -0.93 -5.02 -0.23
N GLN A 34 -1.94 -4.43 -0.88
CA GLN A 34 -1.95 -4.08 -2.30
C GLN A 34 -2.79 -2.82 -2.50
N PHE A 35 -2.38 -1.96 -3.44
CA PHE A 35 -3.16 -0.83 -3.91
C PHE A 35 -3.60 -1.07 -5.36
N HIS A 36 -4.91 -1.00 -5.62
CA HIS A 36 -5.46 -1.02 -6.97
C HIS A 36 -5.83 0.40 -7.42
N ILE A 37 -5.10 0.93 -8.39
CA ILE A 37 -5.25 2.31 -8.85
C ILE A 37 -5.38 2.29 -10.38
N TYR A 38 -6.51 2.79 -10.90
CA TYR A 38 -6.80 2.88 -12.34
C TYR A 38 -6.52 1.58 -13.14
N GLY A 39 -6.91 0.42 -12.60
CA GLY A 39 -6.73 -0.87 -13.28
C GLY A 39 -5.36 -1.50 -13.09
N LYS A 40 -4.49 -0.89 -12.28
CA LYS A 40 -3.13 -1.36 -12.02
C LYS A 40 -2.91 -1.65 -10.55
N ASP A 41 -2.25 -2.78 -10.30
CA ASP A 41 -1.93 -3.27 -8.97
C ASP A 41 -0.50 -2.89 -8.56
N TYR A 42 -0.38 -2.32 -7.37
CA TYR A 42 0.88 -1.92 -6.76
C TYR A 42 1.04 -2.61 -5.42
N GLY A 43 2.25 -3.12 -5.16
CA GLY A 43 2.57 -3.85 -3.94
C GLY A 43 4.02 -4.29 -3.94
N ILE A 44 4.40 -4.99 -2.87
CA ILE A 44 5.72 -5.59 -2.73
C ILE A 44 5.61 -7.06 -3.16
N SER A 45 6.48 -7.49 -4.07
CA SER A 45 6.55 -8.91 -4.43
C SER A 45 7.32 -9.65 -3.34
N TYR A 46 6.75 -10.75 -2.87
CA TYR A 46 7.39 -11.67 -1.93
C TYR A 46 7.68 -12.99 -2.66
N GLU A 47 8.71 -13.72 -2.24
CA GLU A 47 9.02 -15.03 -2.82
C GLU A 47 7.82 -15.99 -2.68
N GLY A 48 7.36 -16.56 -3.80
CA GLY A 48 6.15 -17.39 -3.85
C GLY A 48 4.82 -16.62 -3.76
N GLY A 49 4.85 -15.28 -3.73
CA GLY A 49 3.68 -14.40 -3.67
C GLY A 49 3.28 -13.82 -5.02
N ILE A 50 2.38 -12.82 -4.97
CA ILE A 50 1.96 -12.06 -6.15
C ILE A 50 3.13 -11.21 -6.64
N GLY A 51 3.45 -11.31 -7.94
CA GLY A 51 4.43 -10.44 -8.58
C GLY A 51 3.81 -9.11 -8.99
N PHE A 52 4.46 -8.01 -8.64
CA PHE A 52 4.10 -6.66 -9.08
C PHE A 52 5.14 -6.12 -10.05
N VAL A 53 4.67 -5.60 -11.20
CA VAL A 53 5.53 -5.05 -12.27
C VAL A 53 6.36 -3.87 -11.75
N ASP A 54 5.82 -3.09 -10.82
CA ASP A 54 6.46 -1.88 -10.26
C ASP A 54 7.05 -2.12 -8.87
N ASN A 55 7.31 -3.38 -8.49
CA ASN A 55 7.97 -3.67 -7.23
C ASN A 55 9.39 -3.03 -7.24
N PRO A 56 9.68 -2.07 -6.34
CA PRO A 56 10.99 -1.44 -6.30
C PRO A 56 12.12 -2.39 -5.89
N PHE A 57 11.79 -3.56 -5.34
CA PHE A 57 12.74 -4.57 -4.87
C PHE A 57 12.89 -5.78 -5.81
N GLY A 58 12.46 -5.64 -7.08
CA GLY A 58 12.63 -6.55 -8.22
C GLY A 58 13.11 -8.00 -7.99
N SER A 59 12.38 -8.95 -8.58
CA SER A 59 12.98 -10.20 -9.09
C SER A 59 13.23 -10.06 -10.58
#